data_AF-R1H5T7-F1
#
_entry.id   AF-R1H5T7-F1
#
_cell.length_a   1.000
_cell.length_b   1.000
_cell.length_c   1.000
_cell.angle_alpha   90.00
_cell.angle_beta   90.00
_cell.angle_gamma   90.00
#
_symmetry.space_group_name_H-M   'P 1'
#
loop_
_entity.id
_entity.type
_entity.pdbx_description
1 polymer ?
#
loop_
_entity_poly.entity_id
_entity_poly.type
_entity_poly.pdbx_seq_one_letter_code
_entity_poly.pdbx_strand_id
1 'polypeptide(L)'
;MLTPLLLASLFLLGGCQKQTEASKTGLIYCSEGAPQTFNPQLANSGATLDASARPLYDRLLESDPYTLALHGSLARDWQVSEDGLIYTLNLRQDV
;
A
#
# COMPACT_ATOMS: atom_id res chain seq x y z
N MET A 1 -51.01 2.92 -21.69
CA MET A 1 -49.68 3.57 -21.80
C MET A 1 -49.00 3.81 -20.45
N LEU A 2 -49.67 3.58 -19.30
CA LEU A 2 -49.11 3.80 -17.95
C LEU A 2 -48.26 2.62 -17.42
N THR A 3 -48.57 1.40 -17.86
CA THR A 3 -47.87 0.15 -17.51
C THR A 3 -46.39 0.08 -17.92
N PRO A 4 -45.96 0.50 -19.14
CA PRO A 4 -44.52 0.50 -19.48
C PRO A 4 -43.72 1.53 -18.68
N LEU A 5 -44.36 2.62 -18.23
CA LEU A 5 -43.72 3.67 -17.42
C LEU A 5 -43.46 3.19 -15.97
N LEU A 6 -44.34 2.35 -15.44
CA LEU A 6 -44.20 1.72 -14.12
C LEU A 6 -43.11 0.63 -14.10
N LEU A 7 -42.94 -0.15 -15.17
CA LEU A 7 -41.83 -1.11 -15.25
C LEU A 7 -40.47 -0.43 -15.42
N ALA A 8 -40.40 0.67 -16.18
CA ALA A 8 -39.16 1.42 -16.37
C ALA A 8 -38.66 2.10 -15.08
N SER A 9 -39.57 2.59 -14.25
CA SER A 9 -39.24 3.20 -12.94
C SER A 9 -38.76 2.16 -11.92
N LEU A 10 -39.26 0.93 -11.96
CA LEU A 10 -38.81 -0.15 -11.08
C LEU A 10 -37.38 -0.62 -11.41
N PHE A 11 -36.97 -0.58 -12.68
CA PHE A 11 -35.59 -0.88 -13.11
C PHE A 11 -34.58 0.20 -12.67
N LEU A 12 -34.99 1.47 -12.59
CA LEU A 12 -34.12 2.58 -12.17
C LEU A 12 -33.83 2.59 -10.67
N LEU A 13 -34.63 1.89 -9.85
CA LEU A 13 -34.47 1.82 -8.39
C LEU A 13 -33.52 0.69 -7.93
N GLY A 14 -33.08 -0.20 -8.82
CA GLY A 14 -32.21 -1.33 -8.50
C GLY A 14 -30.69 -1.04 -8.45
N GLY A 15 -30.26 0.18 -8.80
CA GLY A 15 -28.84 0.51 -8.98
C GLY A 15 -28.05 0.80 -7.69
N CYS A 16 -28.70 0.96 -6.54
CA CYS A 16 -28.01 1.19 -5.26
C CYS A 16 -27.69 -0.13 -4.56
N GLN A 17 -26.70 -0.87 -5.08
CA GLN A 17 -26.07 -1.93 -4.30
C GLN A 17 -24.91 -1.37 -3.47
N LYS A 18 -24.91 -1.69 -2.17
CA LYS A 18 -23.77 -1.46 -1.29
C LYS A 18 -22.61 -2.32 -1.81
N GLN A 19 -21.56 -1.68 -2.33
CA GLN A 19 -20.35 -2.34 -2.83
C GLN A 19 -19.68 -3.10 -1.67
N THR A 20 -20.09 -4.36 -1.47
CA THR A 20 -19.67 -5.18 -0.31
C THR A 20 -18.43 -6.01 -0.65
N GLU A 21 -18.00 -6.04 -1.91
CA GLU A 21 -16.91 -6.90 -2.37
C GLU A 21 -15.55 -6.51 -1.79
N ALA A 22 -15.21 -5.22 -1.74
CA ALA A 22 -13.91 -4.77 -1.23
C ALA A 22 -13.70 -5.10 0.26
N SER A 23 -14.78 -5.11 1.06
CA SER A 23 -14.73 -5.45 2.48
C SER A 23 -14.72 -6.96 2.75
N LYS A 24 -15.04 -7.80 1.75
CA LYS A 24 -15.06 -9.26 1.92
C LYS A 24 -13.66 -9.87 1.81
N THR A 25 -12.77 -9.25 1.05
CA THR A 25 -11.43 -9.79 0.76
C THR A 25 -10.29 -8.80 1.01
N GLY A 26 -10.57 -7.60 1.50
CA GLY A 26 -9.57 -6.54 1.68
C GLY A 26 -9.72 -5.78 3.00
N LEU A 27 -8.69 -5.01 3.33
CA LEU A 27 -8.67 -4.07 4.45
C LEU A 27 -8.99 -2.67 3.94
N ILE A 28 -9.94 -1.99 4.58
CA ILE A 28 -10.22 -0.57 4.31
C ILE A 28 -9.51 0.26 5.38
N TYR A 29 -8.52 1.05 4.95
CA TYR A 29 -7.82 2.03 5.79
C TYR A 29 -8.28 3.44 5.42
N CYS A 30 -8.87 4.16 6.39
CA CYS A 30 -9.24 5.57 6.23
C CYS A 30 -8.02 6.44 6.56
N SER A 31 -7.27 6.85 5.53
CA SER A 31 -6.12 7.74 5.72
C SER A 31 -6.52 9.11 6.26
N GLU A 32 -5.58 9.77 6.93
CA GLU A 32 -5.74 11.13 7.48
C GLU A 32 -5.74 12.22 6.40
N GLY A 33 -5.36 11.87 5.16
CA GLY A 33 -5.34 12.77 4.02
C GLY A 33 -5.04 12.05 2.69
N ALA A 34 -5.03 12.82 1.61
CA ALA A 34 -4.68 12.33 0.28
C ALA A 34 -3.15 12.37 0.06
N PRO A 35 -2.57 11.39 -0.66
CA PRO A 35 -1.17 11.44 -1.05
C PRO A 35 -0.92 12.57 -2.07
N GLN A 36 0.25 13.20 -1.98
CA GLN A 36 0.65 14.25 -2.93
C GLN A 36 1.34 13.69 -4.18
N THR A 37 1.97 12.52 -4.05
CA THR A 37 2.74 11.83 -5.08
C THR A 37 2.79 10.34 -4.75
N PHE A 38 3.17 9.50 -5.72
CA PHE A 38 3.51 8.09 -5.46
C PHE A 38 5.02 7.83 -5.55
N ASN A 39 5.83 8.87 -5.75
CA ASN A 39 7.28 8.78 -5.65
C ASN A 39 7.72 9.15 -4.22
N PRO A 40 8.14 8.17 -3.38
CA PRO A 40 8.48 8.43 -1.99
C PRO A 40 9.74 9.28 -1.81
N GLN A 41 10.60 9.39 -2.83
CA GLN A 41 11.80 10.24 -2.78
C GLN A 41 11.47 11.75 -2.80
N LEU A 42 10.25 12.10 -3.16
CA LEU A 42 9.75 13.47 -3.23
C LEU A 42 8.78 13.80 -2.08
N ALA A 43 8.62 12.89 -1.11
CA ALA A 43 7.60 12.97 -0.07
C ALA A 43 8.20 13.00 1.34
N ASN A 44 7.53 13.72 2.24
CA ASN A 44 7.82 13.73 3.67
C ASN A 44 6.56 13.60 4.56
N SER A 45 5.36 13.51 3.95
CA SER A 45 4.10 13.39 4.69
C SER A 45 3.69 11.94 4.93
N GLY A 46 3.10 11.67 6.10
CA GLY A 46 2.56 10.36 6.48
C GLY A 46 1.61 9.80 5.44
N ALA A 47 0.51 10.50 5.13
CA ALA A 47 -0.46 10.13 4.11
C ALA A 47 0.16 9.70 2.77
N THR A 48 1.22 10.38 2.32
CA THR A 48 1.92 10.00 1.09
C THR A 48 2.71 8.70 1.26
N LEU A 49 3.49 8.57 2.34
CA LEU A 49 4.29 7.37 2.61
C LEU A 49 3.42 6.14 2.91
N ASP A 50 2.28 6.34 3.57
CA ASP A 50 1.27 5.31 3.87
C ASP A 50 0.61 4.77 2.60
N ALA A 51 0.39 5.63 1.60
CA ALA A 51 -0.21 5.25 0.33
C ALA A 51 0.81 4.82 -0.74
N SER A 52 2.12 5.06 -0.53
CA SER A 52 3.19 4.77 -1.51
C SER A 52 4.30 3.90 -0.94
N ALA A 53 5.23 4.48 -0.18
CA ALA A 53 6.47 3.85 0.28
C ALA A 53 6.25 2.50 0.97
N ARG A 54 5.21 2.40 1.81
CA ARG A 54 4.94 1.18 2.59
C ARG A 54 4.25 0.08 1.78
N PRO A 55 3.18 0.35 1.00
CA PRO A 55 2.50 -0.71 0.27
C PRO A 55 3.04 -0.99 -1.14
N LEU A 56 3.79 -0.07 -1.78
CA LEU A 56 4.19 -0.19 -3.18
C LEU A 56 5.67 -0.48 -3.42
N TYR A 57 6.55 -0.22 -2.43
CA TYR A 57 7.99 -0.29 -2.62
C TYR A 57 8.69 -1.04 -1.48
N ASP A 58 9.62 -1.91 -1.85
CA ASP A 58 10.55 -2.50 -0.90
C ASP A 58 11.79 -1.62 -0.71
N ARG A 59 12.43 -1.79 0.45
CA ARG A 59 13.70 -1.13 0.80
C ARG A 59 14.81 -2.18 0.84
N LEU A 60 16.07 -1.74 0.90
CA LEU A 60 17.18 -2.69 1.08
C LEU A 60 17.06 -3.43 2.42
N LEU A 61 16.72 -2.68 3.47
CA LEU A 61 16.48 -3.16 4.82
C LEU A 61 15.11 -2.68 5.29
N GLU A 62 14.50 -3.44 6.19
CA GLU A 62 13.19 -3.14 6.77
C GLU A 62 13.24 -3.24 8.29
N SER A 63 12.35 -2.51 8.97
CA SER A 63 12.25 -2.53 10.42
C SER A 63 11.15 -3.48 10.83
N ASP A 64 11.44 -4.37 11.79
CA ASP A 64 10.42 -5.22 12.38
C ASP A 64 9.42 -4.36 13.16
N PRO A 65 8.10 -4.47 12.91
CA PRO A 65 7.11 -3.57 13.50
C PRO A 65 6.93 -3.73 15.02
N TYR A 66 7.46 -4.79 15.62
CA TYR A 66 7.33 -5.08 17.05
C TYR A 66 8.61 -4.77 17.83
N THR A 67 9.76 -5.16 17.30
CA THR A 67 11.07 -5.05 17.92
C THR A 67 11.86 -3.84 17.44
N LEU A 68 11.47 -3.25 16.31
CA LEU A 68 12.17 -2.17 15.61
C LEU A 68 13.59 -2.53 15.15
N ALA A 69 13.94 -3.82 15.20
CA ALA A 69 15.21 -4.31 14.70
C ALA A 69 15.22 -4.29 13.17
N LEU A 70 16.37 -3.92 12.58
CA LEU A 70 16.57 -4.00 11.15
C LEU A 70 16.73 -5.46 10.71
N HIS A 71 16.06 -5.83 9.64
CA HIS A 71 16.22 -7.10 8.95
C HIS A 71 16.30 -6.88 7.43
N GLY A 72 16.77 -7.90 6.71
CA GLY A 72 16.93 -7.85 5.27
C GLY A 72 15.60 -7.89 4.51
N SER A 73 15.38 -6.92 3.61
CA SER A 73 14.27 -6.91 2.65
C SER A 73 14.80 -7.22 1.26
N LEU A 74 15.02 -6.26 0.35
CA LEU A 74 15.68 -6.52 -0.95
C LEU A 74 17.12 -7.04 -0.80
N ALA A 75 17.81 -6.64 0.27
CA ALA A 75 19.07 -7.26 0.65
C ALA A 75 18.77 -8.52 1.48
N ARG A 76 19.29 -9.68 1.04
CA ARG A 76 19.21 -10.93 1.82
C ARG A 76 20.09 -10.92 3.05
N ASP A 77 21.23 -10.24 2.98
CA ASP A 77 22.16 -10.02 4.09
C ASP A 77 23.04 -8.80 3.82
N TRP A 78 23.71 -8.31 4.85
CA TRP A 78 24.68 -7.23 4.74
C TRP A 78 25.86 -7.44 5.68
N GLN A 79 26.99 -6.86 5.31
CA GLN A 79 28.22 -6.86 6.08
C GLN A 79 28.69 -5.43 6.25
N VAL A 80 29.19 -5.11 7.44
CA VAL A 80 29.75 -3.81 7.79
C VAL A 80 31.25 -4.01 8.01
N SER A 81 32.09 -3.18 7.40
CA SER A 81 33.53 -3.20 7.65
C SER A 81 33.86 -2.89 9.11
N GLU A 82 35.06 -3.27 9.55
CA GLU A 82 35.52 -3.06 10.93
C GLU A 82 35.50 -1.57 11.34
N ASP A 83 35.79 -0.67 10.40
CA ASP A 83 35.74 0.78 10.60
C ASP A 83 34.34 1.41 10.48
N GLY A 84 33.33 0.63 10.09
CA GLY A 84 31.94 1.09 9.95
C GLY A 84 31.66 1.95 8.72
N LEU A 85 32.60 2.08 7.78
CA LEU A 85 32.48 2.99 6.63
C LEU A 85 31.99 2.31 5.34
N ILE A 86 32.09 0.98 5.27
CA ILE A 86 31.70 0.20 4.09
C ILE A 86 30.58 -0.76 4.47
N TYR A 87 29.47 -0.65 3.74
CA TYR A 87 28.32 -1.54 3.83
C TYR A 87 28.21 -2.33 2.54
N THR A 88 28.42 -3.64 2.61
CA THR A 88 28.22 -4.55 1.48
C THR A 88 26.88 -5.22 1.64
N LEU A 89 25.94 -4.97 0.72
CA LEU A 89 24.61 -5.59 0.72
C LEU A 89 24.53 -6.64 -0.37
N ASN A 90 24.17 -7.86 0.00
CA ASN A 90 23.93 -8.94 -0.95
C ASN A 90 22.44 -8.96 -1.30
N LEU A 91 22.10 -8.73 -2.57
CA LEU A 91 20.71 -8.64 -3.02
C LEU A 91 20.09 -10.01 -3.28
N ARG A 92 18.79 -10.13 -3.05
CA ARG A 92 17.98 -11.25 -3.55
C ARG A 92 18.05 -11.29 -5.08
N GLN A 93 17.97 -12.49 -5.66
CA GLN A 93 18.19 -12.71 -7.10
C GLN A 93 16.89 -12.99 -7.86
N ASP A 94 15.80 -13.19 -7.13
CA ASP A 94 14.53 -13.74 -7.59
C ASP A 94 13.35 -12.79 -7.32
N VAL A 95 13.63 -11.50 -7.23
CA VAL A 95 12.66 -10.42 -6.99
C VAL A 95 12.39 -9.66 -8.28
#